data_AF-A0A2R7T802-F1
#
_entry.id   AF-A0A2R7T802-F1
#
_cell.length_a   1.000
_cell.length_b   1.000
_cell.length_c   1.000
_cell.angle_alpha   90.00
_cell.angle_beta   90.00
_cell.angle_gamma   90.00
#
_symmetry.space_group_name_H-M   'P 1'
#
loop_
_entity.id
_entity.type
_entity.pdbx_description
1 polymer ?
#
loop_
_entity_poly.entity_id
_entity_poly.type
_entity_poly.pdbx_seq_one_letter_code
_entity_poly.pdbx_strand_id
1 'polypeptide(L)'
;MFKRTTRWLVILATAHVGGCAMPPEARVRSLQSQFDASATEVLLRPGRHSVVGSALLRQQGGGVVTCAGEEVLLFPATDYAAERMEWVFGSKGPRGYSRPKGALYFKPDYPEFHQLMKRSTCDAQGAFVFSKLQPGRYYITTRISWIVAKSLQGGLLMRQLNIAAEDEEPIRVVLSD
;
A
#
# COMPACT_ATOMS: atom_id res chain seq x y z
N MET A 1 73.12 40.03 -19.19
CA MET A 1 72.26 40.96 -18.44
C MET A 1 70.80 40.64 -18.77
N PHE A 2 69.99 40.26 -17.77
CA PHE A 2 68.50 40.31 -17.72
C PHE A 2 67.69 39.53 -18.80
N LYS A 3 66.56 38.86 -18.52
CA LYS A 3 65.81 38.52 -17.30
C LYS A 3 64.85 37.39 -17.70
N ARG A 4 64.73 36.36 -16.85
CA ARG A 4 63.67 35.33 -16.91
C ARG A 4 62.30 36.00 -16.84
N THR A 5 61.39 35.71 -17.78
CA THR A 5 59.97 36.08 -17.68
C THR A 5 59.15 34.83 -17.37
N THR A 6 58.48 34.92 -16.23
CA THR A 6 57.74 33.86 -15.53
C THR A 6 56.43 33.54 -16.26
N ARG A 7 56.20 32.25 -16.56
CA ARG A 7 54.91 31.69 -16.96
C ARG A 7 53.90 31.84 -15.82
N TRP A 8 52.78 32.51 -16.06
CA TRP A 8 51.62 32.48 -15.19
C TRP A 8 50.62 31.44 -15.71
N LEU A 9 50.56 30.29 -15.05
CA LEU A 9 49.48 29.32 -15.17
C LEU A 9 48.39 29.72 -14.17
N VAL A 10 47.28 30.26 -14.68
CA VAL A 10 46.07 30.48 -13.88
C VAL A 10 45.36 29.14 -13.74
N ILE A 11 45.43 28.54 -12.55
CA ILE A 11 44.68 27.33 -12.20
C ILE A 11 43.28 27.76 -11.77
N LEU A 12 42.28 27.51 -12.63
CA LEU A 12 40.86 27.69 -12.32
C LEU A 12 40.41 26.52 -11.43
N ALA A 13 40.28 26.75 -10.13
CA ALA A 13 39.80 25.75 -9.18
C ALA A 13 38.26 25.64 -9.29
N THR A 14 37.78 24.63 -10.03
CA THR A 14 36.37 24.27 -10.06
C THR A 14 35.96 23.58 -8.76
N ALA A 15 35.33 24.32 -7.87
CA ALA A 15 34.69 23.77 -6.67
C ALA A 15 33.47 22.94 -7.08
N HIS A 16 33.64 21.62 -7.15
CA HIS A 16 32.52 20.69 -7.26
C HIS A 16 31.77 20.66 -5.92
N VAL A 17 30.65 21.37 -5.84
CA VAL A 17 29.69 21.20 -4.76
C VAL A 17 29.04 19.83 -4.95
N GLY A 18 29.60 18.82 -4.28
CA GLY A 18 28.97 17.51 -4.15
C GLY A 18 27.71 17.67 -3.31
N GLY A 19 26.57 17.84 -3.97
CA GLY A 19 25.26 17.74 -3.32
C GLY A 19 25.05 16.30 -2.89
N CYS A 20 25.23 16.00 -1.60
CA CYS A 20 24.78 14.74 -1.03
C CYS A 20 23.27 14.65 -1.24
N ALA A 21 22.83 13.72 -2.10
CA ALA A 21 21.43 13.36 -2.22
C ALA A 21 20.97 12.80 -0.87
N MET A 22 20.27 13.61 -0.08
CA MET A 22 19.68 13.17 1.18
C MET A 22 18.61 12.10 0.87
N PRO A 23 18.59 10.98 1.61
CA PRO A 23 17.56 9.96 1.43
C PRO A 23 16.18 10.57 1.65
N PRO A 24 15.14 10.12 0.89
CA PRO A 24 13.80 10.63 1.03
C PRO A 24 13.32 10.47 2.47
N GLU A 25 12.88 11.59 3.07
CA GLU A 25 12.49 11.66 4.47
C GLU A 25 11.29 10.74 4.74
N ALA A 26 11.38 9.94 5.81
CA ALA A 26 10.29 9.11 6.27
C ALA A 26 9.08 9.98 6.64
N ARG A 27 7.91 9.70 6.05
CA ARG A 27 6.70 10.46 6.33
C ARG A 27 6.00 9.86 7.54
N VAL A 28 5.88 10.63 8.62
CA VAL A 28 5.13 10.24 9.81
C VAL A 28 3.77 10.93 9.81
N ARG A 29 2.69 10.17 9.99
CA ARG A 29 1.32 10.70 10.11
C ARG A 29 0.77 10.46 11.50
N SER A 30 0.33 11.54 12.14
CA SER A 30 -0.36 11.48 13.42
C SER A 30 -1.84 11.16 13.17
N LEU A 31 -2.28 10.01 13.67
CA LEU A 31 -3.66 9.57 13.61
C LEU A 31 -4.44 10.19 14.78
N GLN A 32 -5.67 10.64 14.49
CA GLN A 32 -6.58 11.19 15.50
C GLN A 32 -7.43 10.10 16.15
N SER A 33 -7.72 9.04 15.40
CA SER A 33 -8.45 7.87 15.87
C SER A 33 -7.57 6.97 16.76
N GLN A 34 -8.22 6.25 17.67
CA GLN A 34 -7.60 5.23 18.50
C GLN A 34 -8.00 3.83 18.02
N PHE A 35 -7.09 2.87 18.18
CA PHE A 35 -7.38 1.49 17.85
C PHE A 35 -8.21 0.84 18.97
N ASP A 36 -9.37 0.28 18.60
CA ASP A 36 -10.22 -0.52 19.47
C ASP A 36 -10.06 -2.01 19.13
N ALA A 37 -9.25 -2.71 19.90
CA ALA A 37 -8.99 -4.13 19.72
C ALA A 37 -10.26 -4.97 19.91
N SER A 38 -11.08 -4.66 20.92
CA SER A 38 -12.28 -5.42 21.26
C SER A 38 -13.32 -5.33 20.14
N ALA A 39 -13.59 -4.12 19.63
CA ALA A 39 -14.51 -3.94 18.50
C ALA A 39 -13.99 -4.63 17.23
N THR A 40 -12.67 -4.60 17.00
CA THR A 40 -12.04 -5.27 15.86
C THR A 40 -12.17 -6.80 15.96
N GLU A 41 -11.93 -7.37 17.15
CA GLU A 41 -12.07 -8.81 17.41
C GLU A 41 -13.51 -9.30 17.18
N VAL A 42 -14.51 -8.52 17.60
CA VAL A 42 -15.93 -8.85 17.36
C VAL A 42 -16.21 -9.02 15.86
N LEU A 43 -15.69 -8.13 15.01
CA LEU A 43 -15.85 -8.19 13.55
C LEU A 43 -15.08 -9.35 12.91
N LEU A 44 -14.03 -9.85 13.58
CA LEU A 44 -13.20 -10.96 13.07
C LEU A 44 -13.67 -12.35 13.49
N ARG A 45 -14.62 -12.43 14.42
CA ARG A 45 -15.26 -13.70 14.81
C ARG A 45 -15.79 -14.43 13.58
N PRO A 46 -15.79 -15.77 13.57
CA PRO A 46 -16.33 -16.52 12.45
C PRO A 46 -17.79 -16.15 12.18
N GLY A 47 -18.08 -15.69 10.97
CA GLY A 47 -19.45 -15.58 10.44
C GLY A 47 -19.70 -16.59 9.33
N ARG A 48 -20.81 -16.46 8.62
CA ARG A 48 -21.15 -17.35 7.49
C ARG A 48 -20.55 -16.91 6.16
N HIS A 49 -20.34 -15.60 6.00
CA HIS A 49 -20.00 -15.01 4.70
C HIS A 49 -18.60 -15.37 4.20
N SER A 50 -18.51 -15.42 2.87
CA SER A 50 -17.28 -15.60 2.13
C SER A 50 -17.15 -14.55 1.04
N VAL A 51 -15.91 -14.15 0.76
CA VAL A 51 -15.55 -13.23 -0.32
C VAL A 51 -14.58 -13.93 -1.24
N VAL A 52 -14.89 -13.97 -2.53
CA VAL A 52 -13.99 -14.41 -3.59
C VAL A 52 -13.64 -13.21 -4.45
N GLY A 53 -12.38 -13.04 -4.80
CA GLY A 53 -11.98 -11.90 -5.59
C GLY A 53 -10.73 -12.11 -6.41
N SER A 54 -10.37 -11.06 -7.15
CA SER A 54 -9.10 -10.99 -7.87
C SER A 54 -8.51 -9.58 -7.79
N ALA A 55 -7.20 -9.46 -7.99
CA ALA A 55 -6.54 -8.17 -8.09
C ALA A 55 -5.60 -8.08 -9.28
N LEU A 56 -5.63 -6.93 -9.97
CA LEU A 56 -4.82 -6.68 -11.14
C LEU A 56 -4.50 -5.20 -11.33
N LEU A 57 -3.37 -4.91 -11.96
CA LEU A 57 -3.01 -3.59 -12.49
C LEU A 57 -2.82 -3.65 -14.00
N ARG A 58 -3.20 -2.58 -14.70
CA ARG A 58 -2.98 -2.45 -16.14
C ARG A 58 -1.65 -1.74 -16.40
N GLN A 59 -0.85 -2.32 -17.28
CA GLN A 59 0.33 -1.67 -17.82
C GLN A 59 -0.09 -0.66 -18.89
N GLN A 60 0.69 0.41 -19.06
CA GLN A 60 0.47 1.39 -20.13
C GLN A 60 0.51 0.74 -21.53
N GLY A 61 1.28 -0.35 -21.67
CA GLY A 61 1.33 -1.16 -22.90
C GLY A 61 0.17 -2.15 -23.08
N GLY A 62 -0.88 -2.10 -22.26
CA GLY A 62 -2.07 -2.96 -22.37
C GLY A 62 -1.95 -4.32 -21.68
N GLY A 63 -0.77 -4.71 -21.20
CA GLY A 63 -0.58 -5.91 -20.39
C GLY A 63 -1.29 -5.83 -19.03
N VAL A 64 -1.58 -6.99 -18.45
CA VAL A 64 -2.21 -7.10 -17.12
C VAL A 64 -1.23 -7.81 -16.19
N VAL A 65 -1.01 -7.24 -15.00
CA VAL A 65 -0.22 -7.85 -13.93
C VAL A 65 -1.16 -8.15 -12.77
N THR A 66 -1.24 -9.40 -12.36
CA THR A 66 -2.09 -9.82 -11.24
C THR A 66 -1.34 -9.80 -9.91
N CYS A 67 -2.04 -10.00 -8.81
CA CYS A 67 -1.44 -10.17 -7.48
C CYS A 67 -0.82 -11.57 -7.26
N ALA A 68 -0.62 -12.41 -8.28
CA ALA A 68 -0.20 -13.79 -8.09
C ALA A 68 1.01 -13.93 -7.14
N GLY A 69 0.84 -14.72 -6.08
CA GLY A 69 1.85 -14.92 -5.03
C GLY A 69 1.94 -13.81 -3.97
N GLU A 70 1.23 -12.70 -4.12
CA GLU A 70 1.18 -11.61 -3.15
C GLU A 70 0.11 -11.89 -2.08
N GLU A 71 0.35 -11.33 -0.89
CA GLU A 71 -0.62 -11.38 0.20
C GLU A 71 -1.77 -10.40 -0.05
N VAL A 72 -2.96 -10.82 0.36
CA VAL A 72 -4.16 -10.00 0.42
C VAL A 72 -4.58 -9.90 1.87
N LEU A 73 -4.75 -8.67 2.34
CA LEU A 73 -5.08 -8.36 3.72
C LEU A 73 -6.52 -7.85 3.79
N LEU A 74 -7.27 -8.31 4.79
CA LEU A 74 -8.62 -7.85 5.06
C LEU A 74 -8.69 -7.30 6.48
N PHE A 75 -8.98 -6.00 6.56
CA PHE A 75 -9.11 -5.24 7.80
C PHE A 75 -10.58 -4.91 8.05
N PRO A 76 -11.11 -5.10 9.26
CA PRO A 76 -12.36 -4.48 9.66
C PRO A 76 -12.27 -2.95 9.51
N ALA A 77 -13.30 -2.32 8.95
CA ALA A 77 -13.31 -0.88 8.68
C ALA A 77 -13.72 -0.07 9.93
N THR A 78 -12.89 -0.16 10.97
CA THR A 78 -12.94 0.74 12.14
C THR A 78 -12.46 2.14 11.78
N ASP A 79 -12.68 3.13 12.64
CA ASP A 79 -12.25 4.51 12.39
C ASP A 79 -10.72 4.60 12.22
N TYR A 80 -9.97 3.83 13.02
CA TYR A 80 -8.52 3.72 12.91
C TYR A 80 -8.05 3.12 11.59
N ALA A 81 -8.71 2.04 11.14
CA ALA A 81 -8.43 1.47 9.83
C ALA A 81 -8.75 2.47 8.71
N ALA A 82 -9.91 3.14 8.79
CA ALA A 82 -10.34 4.10 7.79
C ALA A 82 -9.37 5.28 7.64
N GLU A 83 -8.93 5.88 8.75
CA GLU A 83 -7.96 6.98 8.73
C GLU A 83 -6.62 6.53 8.13
N ARG A 84 -6.14 5.33 8.47
CA ARG A 84 -4.92 4.76 7.87
C ARG A 84 -5.08 4.54 6.37
N MET A 85 -6.20 3.96 5.93
CA MET A 85 -6.46 3.75 4.50
C MET A 85 -6.51 5.08 3.74
N GLU A 86 -7.11 6.11 4.31
CA GLU A 86 -7.11 7.46 3.72
C GLU A 86 -5.68 7.99 3.54
N TRP A 87 -4.81 7.84 4.55
CA TRP A 87 -3.41 8.27 4.42
C TRP A 87 -2.59 7.43 3.43
N VAL A 88 -2.84 6.12 3.34
CA VAL A 88 -2.13 5.22 2.40
C VAL A 88 -2.58 5.44 0.96
N PHE A 89 -3.88 5.63 0.73
CA PHE A 89 -4.49 5.67 -0.61
C PHE A 89 -4.85 7.07 -1.10
N GLY A 90 -4.84 8.08 -0.22
CA GLY A 90 -5.20 9.46 -0.56
C GLY A 90 -6.68 9.65 -0.89
N SER A 91 -7.55 8.72 -0.50
CA SER A 91 -8.97 8.69 -0.85
C SER A 91 -9.79 8.08 0.29
N LYS A 92 -10.96 8.68 0.55
CA LYS A 92 -12.02 8.11 1.42
C LYS A 92 -12.99 7.22 0.64
N GLY A 93 -12.80 7.11 -0.68
CA GLY A 93 -13.70 6.35 -1.55
C GLY A 93 -13.56 4.85 -1.37
N PRO A 94 -14.50 4.06 -1.92
CA PRO A 94 -14.49 2.61 -1.78
C PRO A 94 -13.39 1.93 -2.62
N ARG A 95 -12.62 2.68 -3.41
CA ARG A 95 -11.44 2.20 -4.16
C ARG A 95 -10.27 3.12 -3.92
N GLY A 96 -9.08 2.54 -3.91
CA GLY A 96 -7.83 3.24 -3.68
C GLY A 96 -6.72 2.60 -4.48
N TYR A 97 -5.90 3.44 -5.09
CA TYR A 97 -4.65 3.06 -5.71
C TYR A 97 -3.56 4.02 -5.22
N SER A 98 -2.43 3.48 -4.78
CA SER A 98 -1.29 4.33 -4.43
C SER A 98 0.03 3.75 -4.90
N ARG A 99 0.92 4.66 -5.33
CA ARG A 99 2.32 4.37 -5.60
C ARG A 99 3.13 4.86 -4.40
N PRO A 100 3.61 3.99 -3.50
CA PRO A 100 4.38 4.42 -2.33
C PRO A 100 5.63 5.19 -2.75
N LYS A 101 5.74 6.46 -2.32
CA LYS A 101 6.89 7.34 -2.58
C LYS A 101 7.93 7.29 -1.45
N GLY A 102 8.14 6.12 -0.86
CA GLY A 102 8.96 5.91 0.34
C GLY A 102 8.13 5.47 1.55
N ALA A 103 8.81 5.28 2.69
CA ALA A 103 8.21 4.76 3.91
C ALA A 103 7.16 5.73 4.48
N LEU A 104 6.05 5.15 4.96
CA LEU A 104 4.96 5.85 5.63
C LEU A 104 4.76 5.19 7.00
N TYR A 105 4.89 6.00 8.05
CA TYR A 105 4.73 5.57 9.43
C TYR A 105 3.55 6.28 10.06
N PHE A 106 2.94 5.63 11.04
CA PHE A 106 1.78 6.14 11.76
C PHE A 106 2.11 6.33 13.24
N LYS A 107 1.47 7.31 13.87
CA LYS A 107 1.56 7.55 15.31
C LYS A 107 0.17 7.88 15.86
N PRO A 108 -0.36 7.13 16.84
CA PRO A 108 0.15 5.86 17.35
C PRO A 108 0.11 4.75 16.28
N ASP A 109 1.05 3.80 16.35
CA ASP A 109 1.01 2.54 15.58
C ASP A 109 0.83 1.39 16.57
N TYR A 110 -0.36 0.82 16.60
CA TYR A 110 -0.71 -0.25 17.54
C TYR A 110 -0.29 -1.61 16.97
N PRO A 111 0.52 -2.42 17.68
CA PRO A 111 0.91 -3.75 17.23
C PRO A 111 -0.28 -4.65 16.90
N GLU A 112 -1.37 -4.52 17.65
CA GLU A 112 -2.61 -5.30 17.51
C GLU A 112 -3.30 -5.03 16.17
N PHE A 113 -3.16 -3.84 15.58
CA PHE A 113 -3.66 -3.56 14.24
C PHE A 113 -3.00 -4.45 13.18
N HIS A 114 -1.73 -4.83 13.40
CA HIS A 114 -0.96 -5.73 12.53
C HIS A 114 -1.18 -7.21 12.86
N GLN A 115 -2.07 -7.53 13.80
CA GLN A 115 -2.41 -8.91 14.18
C GLN A 115 -3.89 -9.19 13.95
N LEU A 116 -4.76 -8.22 14.23
CA LEU A 116 -6.21 -8.30 14.09
C LEU A 116 -6.64 -7.94 12.67
N MET A 117 -6.31 -8.85 11.75
CA MET A 117 -6.74 -8.83 10.35
C MET A 117 -6.86 -10.27 9.83
N LYS A 118 -7.52 -10.46 8.69
CA LYS A 118 -7.46 -11.73 7.95
C LYS A 118 -6.45 -11.62 6.82
N ARG A 119 -5.85 -12.76 6.49
CA ARG A 119 -4.85 -12.88 5.42
C ARG A 119 -5.24 -13.98 4.44
N SER A 120 -4.99 -13.71 3.17
CA SER A 120 -5.08 -14.66 2.06
C SER A 120 -3.87 -14.46 1.16
N THR A 121 -3.65 -15.37 0.23
CA THR A 121 -2.58 -15.26 -0.77
C THR A 121 -3.22 -15.47 -2.13
N CYS A 122 -2.87 -14.61 -3.09
CA CYS A 122 -3.37 -14.77 -4.44
C CYS A 122 -2.77 -16.01 -5.11
N ASP A 123 -3.62 -16.78 -5.80
CA ASP A 123 -3.19 -17.89 -6.65
C ASP A 123 -2.49 -17.41 -7.95
N ALA A 124 -2.12 -18.36 -8.80
CA ALA A 124 -1.43 -18.06 -10.07
C ALA A 124 -2.26 -17.19 -11.04
N GLN A 125 -3.59 -17.14 -10.87
CA GLN A 125 -4.49 -16.33 -11.67
C GLN A 125 -4.78 -14.97 -11.02
N GLY A 126 -4.23 -14.71 -9.82
CA GLY A 126 -4.50 -13.50 -9.06
C GLY A 126 -5.82 -13.54 -8.31
N ALA A 127 -6.41 -14.71 -8.10
CA ALA A 127 -7.62 -14.87 -7.32
C ALA A 127 -7.31 -15.14 -5.83
N PHE A 128 -8.18 -14.66 -4.95
CA PHE A 128 -8.06 -14.82 -3.50
C PHE A 128 -9.42 -15.13 -2.89
N VAL A 129 -9.40 -15.73 -1.69
CA VAL A 129 -10.61 -16.07 -0.93
C VAL A 129 -10.44 -15.67 0.52
N PHE A 130 -11.48 -15.06 1.09
CA PHE A 130 -11.70 -14.93 2.52
C PHE A 130 -12.96 -15.69 2.91
N SER A 131 -12.91 -16.39 4.03
CA SER A 131 -14.03 -17.15 4.56
C SER A 131 -14.32 -16.74 6.01
N LYS A 132 -15.48 -17.15 6.52
CA LYS A 132 -15.89 -16.95 7.90
C LYS A 132 -15.92 -15.47 8.28
N LEU A 133 -16.60 -14.67 7.46
CA LEU A 133 -16.79 -13.23 7.65
C LEU A 133 -18.16 -12.95 8.27
N GLN A 134 -18.19 -12.02 9.22
CA GLN A 134 -19.44 -11.46 9.74
C GLN A 134 -19.95 -10.36 8.81
N PRO A 135 -21.24 -10.03 8.85
CA PRO A 135 -21.73 -8.78 8.29
C PRO A 135 -20.96 -7.58 8.85
N GLY A 136 -20.68 -6.59 8.02
CA GLY A 136 -19.88 -5.43 8.39
C GLY A 136 -19.10 -4.83 7.22
N ARG A 137 -18.37 -3.76 7.54
CA ARG A 137 -17.53 -3.06 6.57
C ARG A 137 -16.08 -3.52 6.70
N TYR A 138 -15.42 -3.72 5.57
CA TYR A 138 -14.04 -4.20 5.50
C TYR A 138 -13.26 -3.45 4.44
N TYR A 139 -11.94 -3.37 4.62
CA TYR A 139 -10.98 -2.99 3.59
C TYR A 139 -10.18 -4.20 3.17
N ILE A 140 -10.12 -4.46 1.86
CA ILE A 140 -9.25 -5.46 1.26
C ILE A 140 -8.11 -4.71 0.60
N THR A 141 -6.87 -5.07 0.92
CA THR A 141 -5.68 -4.47 0.33
C THR A 141 -4.71 -5.52 -0.17
N THR A 142 -3.95 -5.17 -1.19
CA THR A 142 -2.84 -5.99 -1.68
C THR A 142 -1.81 -5.09 -2.38
N ARG A 143 -0.62 -5.64 -2.61
CA ARG A 143 0.42 -5.01 -3.42
C ARG A 143 0.53 -5.77 -4.73
N ILE A 144 0.71 -5.04 -5.82
CA ILE A 144 1.11 -5.62 -7.11
C ILE A 144 2.31 -4.82 -7.56
N SER A 145 3.43 -5.50 -7.82
CA SER A 145 4.64 -4.85 -8.31
C SER A 145 5.37 -5.69 -9.34
N TRP A 146 6.05 -5.02 -10.27
CA TRP A 146 6.84 -5.68 -11.32
C TRP A 146 7.97 -4.77 -11.76
N ILE A 147 8.95 -5.31 -12.49
CA ILE A 147 10.09 -4.55 -13.00
C ILE A 147 9.98 -4.41 -14.52
N VAL A 148 10.11 -3.18 -15.02
CA VAL A 148 10.26 -2.88 -16.44
C VAL A 148 11.47 -1.99 -16.63
N ALA A 149 12.41 -2.37 -17.50
CA ALA A 149 13.62 -1.60 -17.79
C ALA A 149 14.37 -1.14 -16.51
N LYS A 150 14.51 -2.04 -15.53
CA LYS A 150 15.13 -1.79 -14.20
C LYS A 150 14.38 -0.81 -13.30
N SER A 151 13.17 -0.39 -13.66
CA SER A 151 12.30 0.44 -12.83
C SER A 151 11.22 -0.41 -12.18
N LEU A 152 11.04 -0.24 -10.86
CA LEU A 152 9.92 -0.83 -10.13
C LEU A 152 8.62 -0.10 -10.50
N GLN A 153 7.63 -0.88 -10.91
CA GLN A 153 6.30 -0.44 -11.28
C GLN A 153 5.26 -1.09 -10.36
N GLY A 154 4.01 -0.67 -10.50
CA GLY A 154 2.89 -1.18 -9.71
C GLY A 154 2.50 -0.26 -8.56
N GLY A 155 1.94 -0.81 -7.49
CA GLY A 155 1.44 -0.04 -6.36
C GLY A 155 0.64 -0.90 -5.38
N LEU A 156 -0.05 -0.20 -4.49
CA LEU A 156 -1.01 -0.77 -3.56
C LEU A 156 -2.42 -0.60 -4.13
N LEU A 157 -3.26 -1.59 -3.91
CA LEU A 157 -4.68 -1.54 -4.21
C LEU A 157 -5.50 -1.65 -2.92
N MET A 158 -6.63 -0.96 -2.89
CA MET A 158 -7.63 -1.07 -1.83
C MET A 158 -9.03 -1.11 -2.42
N ARG A 159 -9.86 -1.95 -1.82
CA ARG A 159 -11.30 -1.95 -2.01
C ARG A 159 -12.00 -2.00 -0.65
N GLN A 160 -12.96 -1.12 -0.46
CA GLN A 160 -13.89 -1.22 0.65
C GLN A 160 -15.07 -2.12 0.25
N LEU A 161 -15.47 -2.99 1.15
CA LEU A 161 -16.61 -3.88 1.02
C LEU A 161 -17.57 -3.65 2.19
N ASN A 162 -18.87 -3.68 1.91
CA ASN A 162 -19.91 -3.80 2.93
C ASN A 162 -20.59 -5.16 2.73
N ILE A 163 -20.60 -5.98 3.78
CA ILE A 163 -21.26 -7.27 3.81
C ILE A 163 -22.55 -7.11 4.61
N ALA A 164 -23.69 -7.26 3.96
CA ALA A 164 -24.99 -7.32 4.61
C ALA A 164 -25.30 -8.75 5.09
N ALA A 165 -26.23 -8.90 6.04
CA ALA A 165 -26.59 -10.23 6.54
C ALA A 165 -27.30 -11.05 5.46
N GLU A 166 -28.07 -10.40 4.60
CA GLU A 166 -28.84 -10.98 3.52
C GLU A 166 -28.03 -11.23 2.24
N ASP A 167 -26.75 -10.83 2.19
CA ASP A 167 -25.93 -10.98 1.00
C ASP A 167 -25.80 -12.45 0.58
N GLU A 168 -25.98 -12.70 -0.72
CA GLU A 168 -25.74 -13.99 -1.35
C GLU A 168 -24.24 -14.33 -1.37
N GLU A 169 -23.92 -15.60 -1.16
CA GLU A 169 -22.55 -16.10 -1.12
C GLU A 169 -22.16 -16.88 -2.40
N PRO A 170 -20.89 -16.77 -2.85
CA PRO A 170 -19.84 -15.90 -2.32
C PRO A 170 -19.94 -14.48 -2.86
N ILE A 171 -19.58 -13.51 -2.02
CA ILE A 171 -19.51 -12.10 -2.39
C ILE A 171 -18.31 -11.91 -3.33
N ARG A 172 -18.53 -11.28 -4.49
CA ARG A 172 -17.51 -11.14 -5.53
C ARG A 172 -16.90 -9.74 -5.55
N VAL A 173 -15.57 -9.67 -5.66
CA VAL A 173 -14.85 -8.40 -5.67
C VAL A 173 -13.67 -8.41 -6.64
N VAL A 174 -13.38 -7.26 -7.26
CA VAL A 174 -12.18 -7.05 -8.08
C VAL A 174 -11.46 -5.80 -7.58
N LEU A 175 -10.16 -5.92 -7.36
CA LEU A 175 -9.26 -4.81 -7.05
C LEU A 175 -8.51 -4.43 -8.33
N SER A 176 -8.69 -3.19 -8.78
CA SER A 176 -7.91 -2.59 -9.88
C SER A 176 -7.67 -1.11 -9.63
N ASP A 177 -6.69 -0.56 -10.36
CA ASP A 177 -6.48 0.89 -10.45
C ASP A 177 -7.60 1.62 -11.20
#